data_AF-A0A967IA61-F1
#
_entry.id   AF-A0A967IA61-F1
#
_cell.length_a   1.000
_cell.length_b   1.000
_cell.length_c   1.000
_cell.angle_alpha   90.00
_cell.angle_beta   90.00
_cell.angle_gamma   90.00
#
_symmetry.space_group_name_H-M   'P 1'
#
loop_
_entity.id
_entity.type
_entity.pdbx_description
1 polymer ?
#
loop_
_entity_poly.entity_id
_entity_poly.type
_entity_poly.pdbx_seq_one_letter_code
_entity_poly.pdbx_strand_id
1 'polypeptide(L)'
;VQRFSYSLGTYPVGTLVRLDSNEIGLVMEVGKKNPDDVNLKIIFGTVGEKLPTPYDMELTGSDVIRIVGEVDPFVKGIEVTDYFTR
;
A
#
# COMPACT_ATOMS: atom_id res chain seq x y z
N VAL A 1 17.09 22.98 -0.91
CA VAL A 1 15.80 22.30 -0.65
C VAL A 1 15.65 21.14 -1.63
N GLN A 2 15.97 19.93 -1.18
CA GLN A 2 16.01 18.75 -2.03
C GLN A 2 14.58 18.24 -2.18
N ARG A 3 13.92 18.59 -3.28
CA ARG A 3 12.64 18.02 -3.65
C ARG A 3 12.91 16.59 -4.11
N PHE A 4 12.72 15.64 -3.21
CA PHE A 4 12.69 14.22 -3.56
C PHE A 4 11.46 13.99 -4.41
N SER A 5 11.68 13.91 -5.72
CA SER A 5 10.67 13.47 -6.68
C SER A 5 10.31 12.02 -6.38
N TYR A 6 9.16 11.82 -5.74
CA TYR A 6 8.53 10.50 -5.62
C TYR A 6 8.00 10.12 -7.01
N SER A 7 8.87 9.53 -7.83
CA SER A 7 8.43 8.83 -9.03
C SER A 7 7.87 7.47 -8.62
N LEU A 8 6.61 7.27 -8.94
CA LEU A 8 5.74 6.20 -8.48
C LEU A 8 5.89 4.86 -9.19
N GLY A 9 7.11 4.56 -9.63
CA GLY A 9 7.47 3.28 -10.21
C GLY A 9 7.97 2.22 -9.22
N THR A 10 7.91 2.46 -7.90
CA THR A 10 8.75 1.69 -6.94
C THR A 10 8.04 0.51 -6.27
N TYR A 11 6.71 0.50 -6.15
CA TYR A 11 6.00 -0.53 -5.39
C TYR A 11 5.22 -1.48 -6.30
N PRO A 12 5.78 -2.64 -6.66
CA PRO A 12 5.07 -3.61 -7.49
C PRO A 12 3.84 -4.16 -6.76
N VAL A 13 2.89 -4.67 -7.55
CA VAL A 13 1.76 -5.44 -7.04
C VAL A 13 2.25 -6.57 -6.15
N GLY A 14 1.64 -6.73 -4.98
CA GLY A 14 2.03 -7.70 -3.95
C GLY A 14 2.94 -7.13 -2.86
N THR A 15 3.37 -5.87 -2.97
CA THR A 15 4.16 -5.21 -1.93
C THR A 15 3.26 -4.77 -0.78
N LEU A 16 3.64 -5.05 0.47
CA LEU A 16 3.03 -4.42 1.63
C LEU A 16 3.74 -3.09 1.91
N VAL A 17 2.95 -2.04 2.05
CA VAL A 17 3.42 -0.69 2.32
C VAL A 17 2.76 -0.17 3.60
N ARG A 18 3.53 0.55 4.41
CA ARG A 18 3.01 1.28 5.56
C ARG A 18 2.73 2.72 5.15
N LEU A 19 1.58 3.23 5.57
CA LEU A 19 1.17 4.61 5.40
C LEU A 19 1.63 5.47 6.59
N ASP A 20 1.63 6.78 6.43
CA ASP A 20 1.90 7.78 7.47
C ASP A 20 0.86 7.74 8.60
N SER A 21 -0.36 7.28 8.29
CA SER A 21 -1.41 6.91 9.25
C SER A 21 -1.07 5.68 10.09
N ASN A 22 0.07 5.02 9.82
CA ASN A 22 0.52 3.76 10.40
C ASN A 22 -0.32 2.53 9.98
N GLU A 23 -1.28 2.72 9.09
CA GLU A 23 -1.98 1.62 8.41
C GLU A 23 -1.02 0.85 7.50
N ILE A 24 -1.33 -0.43 7.26
CA ILE A 24 -0.57 -1.26 6.33
C ILE A 24 -1.49 -1.73 5.22
N GLY A 25 -1.13 -1.35 4.00
CA GLY A 25 -1.83 -1.71 2.77
C GLY A 25 -1.02 -2.66 1.90
N LEU A 26 -1.72 -3.53 1.17
CA LEU A 26 -1.14 -4.37 0.11
C LEU A 26 -1.39 -3.70 -1.24
N VAL A 27 -0.35 -3.54 -2.05
CA VAL A 27 -0.49 -3.02 -3.41
C VAL A 27 -1.21 -4.05 -4.28
N MET A 28 -2.43 -3.70 -4.72
CA MET A 28 -3.28 -4.55 -5.55
C MET A 28 -3.14 -4.23 -7.04
N GLU A 29 -3.13 -2.95 -7.39
CA GLU A 29 -3.04 -2.46 -8.77
C GLU A 29 -2.25 -1.15 -8.81
N VAL A 30 -1.58 -0.88 -9.94
CA VAL A 30 -0.92 0.40 -10.22
C VAL A 30 -1.33 0.88 -11.61
N GLY A 31 -1.40 2.19 -11.83
CA GLY A 31 -1.55 2.74 -13.17
C GLY A 31 -2.97 2.71 -13.77
N LYS A 32 -4.02 2.57 -12.95
CA LYS A 32 -5.39 2.30 -13.46
C LYS A 32 -6.00 3.48 -14.23
N LYS A 33 -5.80 4.72 -13.75
CA LYS A 33 -6.27 5.94 -14.41
C LYS A 33 -5.09 6.83 -14.80
N ASN A 34 -4.18 7.08 -13.87
CA ASN A 34 -2.89 7.72 -14.12
C ASN A 34 -1.74 6.77 -13.76
N PRO A 35 -0.55 6.92 -14.37
CA PRO A 35 0.63 6.10 -14.07
C PRO A 35 1.03 6.13 -12.58
N ASP A 36 0.67 7.20 -11.88
CA ASP A 36 0.98 7.45 -10.48
C ASP A 36 -0.14 6.98 -9.53
N ASP A 37 -1.24 6.44 -10.04
CA ASP A 37 -2.34 5.97 -9.18
C ASP A 37 -2.06 4.54 -8.68
N VAL A 38 -2.21 4.34 -7.38
CA VAL A 38 -1.97 3.05 -6.71
C VAL A 38 -3.24 2.64 -5.98
N ASN A 39 -3.69 1.41 -6.20
CA ASN A 39 -4.77 0.82 -5.44
C ASN A 39 -4.18 -0.11 -4.36
N LEU A 40 -4.53 0.18 -3.12
CA LEU A 40 -4.10 -0.55 -1.94
C LEU A 40 -5.29 -1.27 -1.31
N LYS A 41 -5.05 -2.45 -0.75
CA LYS A 41 -5.99 -3.09 0.17
C LYS A 41 -5.47 -2.95 1.59
N ILE A 42 -6.15 -2.18 2.43
CA ILE A 42 -5.74 -1.93 3.81
C ILE A 42 -6.08 -3.17 4.65
N ILE A 43 -5.04 -3.79 5.21
CA ILE A 43 -5.14 -5.02 6.00
C ILE A 43 -4.95 -4.73 7.49
N PHE A 44 -4.12 -3.74 7.83
CA PHE A 44 -3.90 -3.32 9.21
C PHE A 44 -4.33 -1.88 9.43
N GLY A 45 -4.99 -1.65 10.57
CA GLY A 45 -5.42 -0.34 11.02
C GLY A 45 -4.27 0.50 11.56
N THR A 46 -4.58 1.74 11.96
CA THR A 46 -3.64 2.74 12.46
C THR A 46 -2.92 2.29 13.74
N VAL A 47 -3.53 1.40 14.53
CA VAL A 47 -2.96 0.88 15.79
C VAL A 47 -2.14 -0.41 15.56
N GLY A 48 -1.99 -0.84 14.30
CA GLY A 48 -1.25 -2.04 13.92
C GLY A 48 -2.02 -3.34 14.12
N GLU A 49 -3.32 -3.26 14.39
CA GLU A 49 -4.25 -4.38 14.46
C GLU A 49 -4.65 -4.85 13.06
N LYS A 50 -4.81 -6.17 12.88
CA LYS A 50 -5.37 -6.72 11.64
C LYS A 50 -6.86 -6.38 11.59
N LEU A 51 -7.28 -5.70 10.53
CA LEU A 51 -8.68 -5.33 10.35
C LEU A 51 -9.51 -6.60 10.10
N PRO A 52 -10.69 -6.73 10.73
CA PRO A 52 -11.58 -7.86 10.49
C PRO A 52 -12.12 -7.87 9.05
N THR A 53 -12.27 -6.68 8.46
CA THR A 53 -12.70 -6.50 7.07
C THR A 53 -11.70 -5.57 6.38
N PRO A 54 -10.77 -6.10 5.57
CA PRO A 54 -9.91 -5.30 4.71
C PRO A 54 -10.73 -4.45 3.75
N TYR A 55 -10.26 -3.25 3.43
CA TYR A 55 -10.95 -2.33 2.52
C TYR A 55 -9.98 -1.76 1.48
N ASP A 56 -10.51 -1.41 0.30
CA ASP A 56 -9.72 -0.86 -0.79
C ASP A 56 -9.56 0.66 -0.63
N MET A 57 -8.36 1.16 -0.93
CA MET A 57 -7.98 2.58 -0.88
C MET A 57 -7.23 2.93 -2.15
N GLU A 58 -7.67 3.98 -2.83
CA GLU A 58 -6.98 4.54 -4.00
C GLU A 58 -6.11 5.72 -3.54
N LEU A 59 -4.80 5.62 -3.76
CA LEU A 59 -3.87 6.74 -3.61
C LEU A 59 -3.63 7.33 -4.99
N THR A 60 -3.92 8.63 -5.15
CA THR A 60 -3.54 9.36 -6.36
C THR A 60 -2.07 9.75 -6.30
N GLY A 61 -1.45 10.10 -7.42
CA GLY A 61 -0.02 10.44 -7.46
C GLY A 61 0.46 11.49 -6.46
N SER A 62 -0.42 12.36 -5.97
CA SER A 62 -0.10 13.33 -4.90
C SER A 62 -0.18 12.74 -3.48
N ASP A 63 -0.97 11.70 -3.27
CA ASP A 63 -1.20 11.04 -1.98
C ASP A 63 -0.17 9.96 -1.66
N VAL A 64 0.64 9.54 -2.63
CA VAL A 64 1.62 8.46 -2.44
C VAL A 64 2.76 8.87 -1.51
N ILE A 65 3.01 10.17 -1.35
CA ILE A 65 3.91 10.68 -0.32
C ILE A 65 3.54 10.17 1.09
N ARG A 66 2.32 9.67 1.28
CA ARG A 66 1.88 9.00 2.51
C ARG A 66 2.53 7.65 2.75
N ILE A 67 3.11 7.00 1.73
CA ILE A 67 3.83 5.73 1.92
C ILE A 67 5.16 6.02 2.61
N VAL A 68 5.28 5.58 3.86
CA VAL A 68 6.48 5.78 4.68
C VAL A 68 7.51 4.65 4.52
N GLY A 69 7.13 3.52 3.92
CA GLY A 69 8.07 2.45 3.57
C GLY A 69 7.41 1.09 3.36
N GLU A 70 8.22 0.13 2.92
CA GLU A 70 7.82 -1.27 2.72
C GLU A 70 7.77 -2.04 4.04
N VAL A 71 6.89 -3.03 4.10
CA VAL A 71 6.75 -3.96 5.21
C VAL A 71 6.92 -5.37 4.69
N ASP A 72 7.69 -6.19 5.40
CA ASP A 72 7.82 -7.61 5.06
C ASP A 72 6.52 -8.38 5.43
N PRO A 73 5.84 -9.04 4.47
CA PRO A 73 4.65 -9.85 4.72
C PRO A 73 4.89 -11.01 5.69
N PHE A 74 6.07 -11.64 5.63
CA PHE A 74 6.39 -12.79 6.49
C PHE A 74 6.45 -12.39 7.96
N VAL A 75 6.98 -11.20 8.25
CA VAL A 75 7.04 -10.66 9.63
C VAL A 75 5.62 -10.39 10.18
N LYS A 76 4.64 -10.15 9.30
CA LYS A 76 3.24 -9.93 9.67
C LYS A 76 2.36 -11.18 9.56
N GLY A 77 2.92 -12.33 9.17
CA GLY A 77 2.15 -13.56 8.95
C GLY A 77 1.08 -13.41 7.87
N ILE A 78 1.37 -12.60 6.85
CA ILE A 78 0.45 -12.33 5.74
C ILE A 78 0.87 -13.14 4.53
N GLU A 79 -0.02 -13.99 4.04
CA GLU A 79 0.09 -14.61 2.73
C GLU A 79 -0.56 -13.69 1.70
N VAL A 80 0.26 -13.00 0.89
CA VAL A 80 -0.23 -11.98 -0.06
C VAL A 80 -1.20 -12.56 -1.09
N THR A 81 -1.03 -13.84 -1.46
CA THR A 81 -1.88 -14.62 -2.38
C THR A 81 -3.34 -14.72 -1.94
N ASP A 82 -3.61 -14.75 -0.62
CA ASP A 82 -4.98 -14.79 -0.08
C ASP A 82 -5.81 -13.58 -0.53
N TYR A 83 -5.15 -12.46 -0.80
CA TYR A 83 -5.80 -11.18 -1.10
C TYR A 83 -6.01 -10.94 -2.60
N PHE A 84 -5.38 -11.74 -3.46
CA PHE A 84 -5.51 -11.71 -4.93
C PHE A 84 -6.58 -12.66 -5.48
N THR A 85 -7.09 -13.58 -4.66
CA THR A 85 -8.08 -14.57 -5.10
C THR A 85 -9.45 -13.89 -5.29
N ARG A 86 -9.92 -13.88 -6.53
CA ARG A 86 -11.29 -13.49 -6.93
C ARG A 86 -12.21 -14.70 -6.97
#